data_AF-A0A8H8SS35-F1
#
_entry.id   AF-A0A8H8SS35-F1
#
_cell.length_a   1.000
_cell.length_b   1.000
_cell.length_c   1.000
_cell.angle_alpha   90.00
_cell.angle_beta   90.00
_cell.angle_gamma   90.00
#
_symmetry.space_group_name_H-M   'P 1'
#
loop_
_entity.id
_entity.type
_entity.pdbx_description
1 polymer ?
#
loop_
_entity_poly.entity_id
_entity_poly.type
_entity_poly.pdbx_seq_one_letter_code
_entity_poly.pdbx_strand_id
1 'polypeptide(L)'
;MPAAPLLLDPQIRDWVLFPITLVMILVGVLRHYVTQLLVSAPKRQTLLAVREQRAALRSQILRATSMHSPLPPTTYKSISQHLSRAFKDGTFLKDGPPKADDTPALPPNPLTDPTQMEGMMDGMKQQFVMMVPQMVIMGWINFFFQGFVLIKLPFPLTLGFKSMMQRGIDTQEMDARWVSSLSWYFLNLFGLNGLFRLLLGNDNAADSSRDMTSSPFANAAAAQSKPAGPQDFTKIFAAEKDNLELAEGLYVWSGEHVEERLLQRWGKLPKSKTKIA
;
A
#
# COMPACT_ATOMS: atom_id res chain seq x y z
N MET A 1 6.58 45.07 13.22
CA MET A 1 5.52 45.90 12.59
C MET A 1 4.59 44.95 11.83
N PRO A 2 3.26 45.10 11.88
CA PRO A 2 2.38 44.29 11.04
C PRO A 2 2.74 44.58 9.57
N ALA A 3 3.16 43.54 8.85
CA ALA A 3 3.52 43.64 7.45
C ALA A 3 2.34 44.21 6.65
N ALA A 4 2.59 45.24 5.83
CA ALA A 4 1.58 45.82 4.96
C ALA A 4 0.90 44.70 4.14
N PRO A 5 -0.44 44.73 3.99
CA PRO A 5 -1.13 43.74 3.17
C PRO A 5 -0.66 43.90 1.72
N LEU A 6 0.06 42.89 1.22
CA LEU A 6 0.43 42.83 -0.20
C LEU A 6 -0.89 42.77 -1.01
N LEU A 7 -1.08 43.77 -1.87
CA LEU A 7 -2.21 43.81 -2.78
C LEU A 7 -1.89 42.89 -3.96
N LEU A 8 -2.66 41.83 -4.12
CA LEU A 8 -2.57 40.93 -5.27
C LEU A 8 -3.52 41.40 -6.37
N ASP A 9 -3.11 41.24 -7.62
CA ASP A 9 -3.96 41.49 -8.78
C ASP A 9 -5.12 40.47 -8.79
N PRO A 10 -6.40 40.92 -8.80
CA PRO A 10 -7.56 40.05 -8.92
C PRO A 10 -7.52 39.13 -10.14
N GLN A 11 -6.85 39.53 -11.24
CA GLN A 11 -6.77 38.70 -12.45
C GLN A 11 -6.01 37.39 -12.22
N ILE A 12 -5.06 37.34 -11.28
CA ILE A 12 -4.31 36.12 -10.94
C ILE A 12 -5.25 35.01 -10.42
N ARG A 13 -6.33 35.40 -9.72
CA ARG A 13 -7.33 34.45 -9.23
C ARG A 13 -8.03 33.73 -10.39
N ASP A 14 -8.49 34.49 -11.39
CA ASP A 14 -9.32 33.95 -12.47
C ASP A 14 -8.48 33.25 -13.54
N TRP A 15 -7.24 33.71 -13.76
CA TRP A 15 -6.35 33.17 -14.80
C TRP A 15 -5.35 32.12 -14.31
N VAL A 16 -5.10 32.01 -13.00
CA VAL A 16 -4.11 31.07 -12.46
C VAL A 16 -4.74 30.14 -11.43
N LEU A 17 -5.40 30.69 -10.40
CA LEU A 17 -5.93 29.88 -9.30
C LEU A 17 -7.01 28.91 -9.78
N PHE A 18 -8.04 29.41 -10.46
CA PHE A 18 -9.15 28.60 -10.96
C PHE A 18 -8.74 27.62 -12.09
N PRO A 19 -7.90 28.01 -13.07
CA PRO A 19 -7.46 27.08 -14.09
C PRO A 19 -6.59 25.94 -13.54
N ILE A 20 -5.69 26.22 -12.60
CA ILE A 20 -4.86 25.15 -11.98
C ILE A 20 -5.76 24.15 -11.25
N THR A 21 -6.72 24.59 -10.45
CA THR A 21 -7.61 23.65 -9.73
C THR A 21 -8.47 22.84 -10.70
N LEU A 22 -9.01 23.46 -11.74
CA LEU A 22 -9.82 22.79 -12.76
C LEU A 22 -9.01 21.72 -13.51
N VAL A 23 -7.80 22.07 -13.97
CA VAL A 23 -6.89 21.14 -14.64
C VAL A 23 -6.53 19.99 -13.71
N MET A 24 -6.32 20.24 -12.42
CA MET A 24 -6.04 19.17 -11.44
C MET A 24 -7.18 18.18 -11.31
N ILE A 25 -8.41 18.66 -11.27
CA ILE A 25 -9.59 17.80 -11.20
C ILE A 25 -9.72 16.99 -12.50
N LEU A 26 -9.63 17.64 -13.66
CA LEU A 26 -9.74 17.00 -14.97
C LEU A 26 -8.65 15.94 -15.18
N VAL A 27 -7.39 16.26 -14.85
CA VAL A 27 -6.28 15.32 -14.98
C VAL A 27 -6.42 14.18 -13.97
N GLY A 28 -6.88 14.42 -12.75
CA GLY A 28 -7.16 13.35 -11.78
C GLY A 28 -8.24 12.38 -12.28
N VAL A 29 -9.32 12.90 -12.85
CA VAL A 29 -10.39 12.10 -13.46
C VAL A 29 -9.89 11.33 -14.68
N LEU A 30 -9.16 12.00 -15.59
CA LEU A 30 -8.59 11.37 -16.77
C LEU A 30 -7.60 10.26 -16.39
N ARG A 31 -6.73 10.52 -15.42
CA ARG A 31 -5.79 9.54 -14.88
C ARG A 31 -6.52 8.31 -14.38
N HIS A 32 -7.60 8.49 -13.62
CA HIS A 32 -8.37 7.37 -13.11
C HIS A 32 -8.89 6.46 -14.22
N TYR A 33 -9.51 7.03 -15.26
CA TYR A 33 -10.03 6.26 -16.38
C TYR A 33 -8.90 5.62 -17.20
N VAL A 34 -7.80 6.33 -17.44
CA VAL A 34 -6.63 5.79 -18.13
C VAL A 34 -6.04 4.62 -17.34
N THR A 35 -5.90 4.74 -16.02
CA THR A 35 -5.46 3.62 -15.18
C THR A 35 -6.41 2.44 -15.28
N GLN A 36 -7.73 2.65 -15.18
CA GLN A 36 -8.70 1.56 -15.30
C GLN A 36 -8.60 0.84 -16.66
N LEU A 37 -8.35 1.59 -17.74
CA LEU A 37 -8.18 1.04 -19.07
C LEU A 37 -6.84 0.32 -19.27
N LEU A 38 -5.80 0.76 -18.57
CA LEU A 38 -4.45 0.15 -18.64
C LEU A 38 -4.28 -1.04 -17.70
N VAL A 39 -5.11 -1.15 -16.65
CA VAL A 39 -5.11 -2.32 -15.77
C VAL A 39 -5.69 -3.49 -16.56
N SER A 40 -4.79 -4.33 -17.08
CA SER A 40 -5.12 -5.61 -17.68
C SER A 40 -5.97 -6.45 -16.73
N ALA A 41 -6.97 -7.16 -17.28
CA ALA A 41 -7.69 -8.16 -16.50
C ALA A 41 -6.68 -9.14 -15.86
N PRO A 42 -6.89 -9.56 -14.59
CA PRO A 42 -5.95 -10.42 -13.89
C PRO A 42 -5.67 -11.67 -14.72
N LYS A 43 -4.40 -11.86 -15.10
CA LYS A 43 -3.97 -12.95 -15.97
C LYS A 43 -4.39 -14.27 -15.33
N ARG A 44 -5.01 -15.16 -16.12
CA ARG A 44 -5.46 -16.47 -15.63
C ARG A 44 -4.24 -17.25 -15.15
N GLN A 45 -4.10 -17.38 -13.84
CA GLN A 45 -3.04 -18.18 -13.23
C GLN A 45 -3.30 -19.67 -13.50
N THR A 46 -2.24 -20.46 -13.62
CA THR A 46 -2.37 -21.91 -13.78
C THR A 46 -2.91 -22.54 -12.50
N LEU A 47 -3.67 -23.64 -12.62
CA LEU A 47 -4.30 -24.29 -11.47
C LEU A 47 -3.28 -24.72 -10.40
N LEU A 48 -2.08 -25.14 -10.82
CA LEU A 48 -1.01 -25.54 -9.90
C LEU A 48 -0.43 -24.33 -9.14
N ALA A 49 -0.22 -23.19 -9.80
CA ALA A 49 0.24 -21.96 -9.14
C ALA A 49 -0.80 -21.43 -8.13
N VAL A 50 -2.09 -21.49 -8.48
CA VAL A 50 -3.17 -21.10 -7.56
C VAL A 50 -3.22 -22.05 -6.36
N ARG A 51 -2.99 -23.35 -6.59
CA ARG A 51 -2.94 -24.35 -5.51
C ARG A 51 -1.79 -24.08 -4.54
N GLU A 52 -0.59 -23.77 -5.03
CA GLU A 52 0.55 -23.34 -4.20
C GLU A 52 0.21 -22.14 -3.34
N GLN A 53 -0.29 -21.07 -3.96
CA GLN A 53 -0.62 -19.83 -3.29
C GLN A 53 -1.71 -20.04 -2.22
N ARG A 54 -2.77 -20.77 -2.56
CA ARG A 54 -3.87 -21.05 -1.62
C ARG A 54 -3.43 -21.95 -0.47
N ALA A 55 -2.50 -22.88 -0.69
CA ALA A 55 -1.95 -23.71 0.38
C ALA A 55 -1.17 -22.85 1.39
N ALA A 56 -0.33 -21.92 0.92
CA ALA A 56 0.37 -20.95 1.77
C ALA A 56 -0.60 -19.97 2.47
N LEU A 57 -1.66 -19.51 1.80
CA LEU A 57 -2.65 -18.64 2.44
C LEU A 57 -3.42 -19.39 3.54
N ARG A 58 -3.75 -20.66 3.32
CA ARG A 58 -4.46 -21.48 4.31
C ARG A 58 -3.65 -21.65 5.60
N SER A 59 -2.34 -21.87 5.51
CA SER A 59 -1.47 -21.96 6.69
C SER A 59 -1.35 -20.61 7.40
N GLN A 60 -1.24 -19.52 6.65
CA GLN A 60 -1.16 -18.17 7.22
C GLN A 60 -2.43 -17.82 8.00
N ILE A 61 -3.61 -18.16 7.46
CA ILE A 61 -4.89 -17.99 8.16
C ILE A 61 -4.92 -18.84 9.42
N LEU A 62 -4.53 -20.12 9.33
CA LEU A 62 -4.50 -21.02 10.48
C LEU A 62 -3.62 -20.46 11.61
N ARG A 63 -2.42 -19.97 11.27
CA ARG A 63 -1.51 -19.31 12.19
C ARG A 63 -2.07 -18.00 12.75
N ALA A 64 -2.67 -17.15 11.93
CA ALA A 64 -3.26 -15.90 12.39
C ALA A 64 -4.41 -16.14 13.39
N THR A 65 -5.11 -17.27 13.26
CA THR A 65 -6.19 -17.67 14.16
C THR A 65 -5.74 -18.52 15.35
N SER A 66 -4.45 -18.84 15.51
CA SER A 66 -4.02 -19.82 16.53
C SER A 66 -4.29 -19.36 17.96
N MET A 67 -4.13 -18.06 18.25
CA MET A 67 -4.35 -17.49 19.58
C MET A 67 -5.83 -17.44 19.99
N HIS A 68 -6.76 -17.39 19.04
CA HIS A 68 -8.21 -17.42 19.31
C HIS A 68 -8.91 -18.24 18.24
N SER A 69 -8.60 -19.54 18.22
CA SER A 69 -9.08 -20.40 17.15
C SER A 69 -10.58 -20.68 17.32
N PRO A 70 -11.40 -20.53 16.26
CA PRO A 70 -12.78 -21.02 16.28
C PRO A 70 -12.84 -22.55 16.16
N LEU A 71 -11.77 -23.18 15.67
CA LEU A 71 -11.71 -24.63 15.45
C LEU A 71 -11.43 -25.37 16.77
N PRO A 72 -12.09 -26.52 17.02
CA PRO A 72 -11.77 -27.40 18.15
C PRO A 72 -10.34 -27.97 18.08
N PRO A 73 -9.77 -28.40 19.21
CA PRO A 73 -8.36 -28.83 19.30
C PRO A 73 -8.04 -30.02 18.40
N THR A 74 -8.96 -30.97 18.24
CA THR A 74 -8.77 -32.15 17.37
C THR A 74 -8.69 -31.75 15.90
N THR A 75 -9.55 -30.84 15.46
CA THR A 75 -9.63 -30.37 14.08
C THR A 75 -8.44 -29.49 13.74
N TYR A 76 -8.07 -28.56 14.62
CA TYR A 76 -6.90 -27.70 14.45
C TYR A 76 -5.62 -28.52 14.30
N LYS A 77 -5.37 -29.48 15.20
CA LYS A 77 -4.20 -30.37 15.12
C LYS A 77 -4.19 -31.22 13.86
N SER A 78 -5.33 -31.77 13.46
CA SER A 78 -5.41 -32.56 12.21
C SER A 78 -5.05 -31.75 10.96
N ILE A 79 -5.49 -30.49 10.90
CA ILE A 79 -5.20 -29.59 9.78
C ILE A 79 -3.74 -29.14 9.81
N SER A 80 -3.23 -28.75 10.99
CA SER A 80 -1.81 -28.40 11.21
C SER A 80 -0.89 -29.52 10.70
N GLN A 81 -1.13 -30.74 11.18
CA GLN A 81 -0.30 -31.91 10.85
C GLN A 81 -0.44 -32.33 9.38
N HIS A 82 -1.63 -32.25 8.79
CA HIS A 82 -1.81 -32.51 7.37
C HIS A 82 -1.04 -31.50 6.52
N LEU A 83 -1.10 -30.21 6.88
CA LEU A 83 -0.47 -29.14 6.13
C LEU A 83 1.06 -29.16 6.28
N SER A 84 1.57 -29.44 7.48
CA SER A 84 3.01 -29.59 7.73
C SER A 84 3.60 -30.79 6.99
N ARG A 85 2.89 -31.93 6.94
CA ARG A 85 3.26 -33.08 6.11
C ARG A 85 3.24 -32.73 4.63
N ALA A 86 2.17 -32.09 4.16
CA ALA A 86 2.03 -31.76 2.75
C ALA A 86 3.06 -30.73 2.24
N PHE A 87 3.52 -29.83 3.12
CA PHE A 87 4.64 -28.91 2.86
C PHE A 87 6.00 -29.62 2.87
N LYS A 88 6.20 -30.61 3.77
CA LYS A 88 7.40 -31.45 3.79
C LYS A 88 7.50 -32.33 2.55
N ASP A 89 6.38 -32.95 2.15
CA ASP A 89 6.30 -33.86 1.01
C ASP A 89 6.28 -33.10 -0.33
N GLY A 90 6.13 -31.76 -0.30
CA GLY A 90 6.10 -30.92 -1.49
C GLY A 90 4.91 -31.15 -2.42
N THR A 91 3.86 -31.82 -1.95
CA THR A 91 2.65 -32.16 -2.74
C THR A 91 1.90 -30.95 -3.30
N PHE A 92 2.12 -29.78 -2.70
CA PHE A 92 1.52 -28.52 -3.12
C PHE A 92 2.41 -27.71 -4.07
N LEU A 93 3.70 -28.05 -4.25
CA LEU A 93 4.56 -27.37 -5.21
C LEU A 93 4.11 -27.66 -6.66
N LYS A 94 4.16 -26.64 -7.49
CA LYS A 94 3.85 -26.62 -8.92
C LYS A 94 4.87 -27.40 -9.74
N ASP A 95 6.12 -27.44 -9.26
CA ASP A 95 7.20 -28.21 -9.88
C ASP A 95 7.27 -29.66 -9.36
N GLY A 96 6.33 -30.06 -8.49
CA GLY A 96 6.28 -31.39 -7.88
C GLY A 96 7.14 -31.51 -6.61
N PRO A 97 7.14 -32.69 -5.95
CA PRO A 97 7.92 -32.91 -4.74
C PRO A 97 9.41 -32.69 -5.03
N PRO A 98 10.15 -31.97 -4.15
CA PRO A 98 11.56 -31.72 -4.35
C PRO A 98 12.29 -33.07 -4.42
N LYS A 99 12.87 -33.38 -5.59
CA LYS A 99 13.75 -34.54 -5.73
C LYS A 99 15.02 -34.26 -4.93
N ALA A 100 15.43 -35.24 -4.13
CA ALA A 100 16.53 -35.13 -3.18
C ALA A 100 17.93 -34.88 -3.79
N ASP A 101 18.03 -34.72 -5.12
CA ASP A 101 19.29 -34.55 -5.86
C ASP A 101 19.45 -33.20 -6.57
N ASP A 102 18.51 -32.25 -6.44
CA ASP A 102 18.76 -30.90 -6.93
C ASP A 102 19.56 -30.11 -5.89
N THR A 103 20.88 -30.04 -6.13
CA THR A 103 21.82 -29.06 -5.56
C THR A 103 21.15 -27.69 -5.42
N PRO A 104 21.49 -26.87 -4.39
CA PRO A 104 20.82 -25.60 -4.12
C PRO A 104 20.89 -24.72 -5.36
N ALA A 105 19.81 -24.73 -6.14
CA ALA A 105 19.71 -23.89 -7.31
C ALA A 105 19.86 -22.46 -6.80
N LEU A 106 20.92 -21.79 -7.26
CA LEU A 106 21.07 -20.35 -7.08
C LEU A 106 19.71 -19.72 -7.34
N PRO A 107 19.27 -18.73 -6.54
CA PRO A 107 17.96 -18.13 -6.66
C PRO A 107 17.70 -17.85 -8.15
N PRO A 108 16.72 -18.55 -8.78
CA PRO A 108 16.51 -18.46 -10.21
C PRO A 108 16.39 -16.99 -10.56
N ASN A 109 17.27 -16.50 -11.43
CA ASN A 109 17.29 -15.09 -11.77
C ASN A 109 15.88 -14.73 -12.29
N PRO A 110 15.17 -13.76 -11.69
CA PRO A 110 13.83 -13.34 -12.13
C PRO A 110 13.75 -12.91 -13.60
N LEU A 111 14.91 -12.74 -14.24
CA LEU A 111 15.07 -12.34 -15.63
C LEU A 111 15.05 -13.51 -16.62
N THR A 112 15.16 -14.77 -16.15
CA THR A 112 15.17 -15.94 -17.05
C THR A 112 13.78 -16.50 -17.32
N ASP A 113 12.75 -16.08 -16.57
CA ASP A 113 11.35 -16.47 -16.80
C ASP A 113 10.57 -15.38 -17.56
N PRO A 114 10.16 -15.62 -18.82
CA PRO A 114 9.42 -14.65 -19.63
C PRO A 114 8.12 -14.16 -18.97
N THR A 115 7.45 -15.03 -18.21
CA THR A 115 6.19 -14.72 -17.52
C THR A 115 6.39 -13.86 -16.26
N GLN A 116 7.57 -13.93 -15.64
CA GLN A 116 7.91 -13.15 -14.46
C GLN A 116 8.44 -11.77 -14.83
N MET A 117 9.21 -11.68 -15.93
CA MET A 117 9.60 -10.40 -16.51
C MET A 117 8.39 -9.60 -17.01
N GLU A 118 7.38 -10.27 -17.57
CA GLU A 118 6.13 -9.64 -17.99
C GLU A 118 5.35 -9.06 -16.79
N GLY A 119 5.22 -9.81 -15.69
CA GLY A 119 4.58 -9.31 -14.45
C GLY A 119 5.35 -8.17 -13.77
N MET A 120 6.69 -8.22 -13.79
CA MET A 120 7.53 -7.12 -13.32
C MET A 120 7.39 -5.88 -14.21
N MET A 121 7.35 -6.07 -15.52
CA MET A 121 7.19 -4.98 -16.49
C MET A 121 5.79 -4.36 -16.42
N ASP A 122 4.75 -5.15 -16.13
CA ASP A 122 3.40 -4.64 -15.88
C ASP A 122 3.33 -3.82 -14.58
N GLY A 123 3.98 -4.28 -13.50
CA GLY A 123 4.11 -3.49 -12.27
C GLY A 123 4.91 -2.19 -12.49
N MET A 124 5.97 -2.25 -13.29
CA MET A 124 6.77 -1.09 -13.67
C MET A 124 5.96 -0.10 -14.53
N LYS A 125 5.24 -0.59 -15.55
CA LYS A 125 4.32 0.23 -16.37
C LYS A 125 3.26 0.89 -15.51
N GLN A 126 2.67 0.15 -14.57
CA GLN A 126 1.69 0.71 -13.63
C GLN A 126 2.31 1.82 -12.78
N GLN A 127 3.53 1.64 -12.27
CA GLN A 127 4.25 2.69 -11.53
C GLN A 127 4.57 3.92 -12.41
N PHE A 128 4.92 3.72 -13.68
CA PHE A 128 5.16 4.81 -14.64
C PHE A 128 3.88 5.59 -14.94
N VAL A 129 2.76 4.90 -15.15
CA VAL A 129 1.45 5.53 -15.38
C VAL A 129 1.03 6.41 -14.19
N MET A 130 1.46 6.06 -12.98
CA MET A 130 1.22 6.88 -11.77
C MET A 130 2.19 8.06 -11.63
N MET A 131 3.47 7.88 -11.97
CA MET A 131 4.50 8.90 -11.76
C MET A 131 4.54 9.98 -12.85
N VAL A 132 4.33 9.60 -14.11
CA VAL A 132 4.48 10.50 -15.27
C VAL A 132 3.56 11.72 -15.19
N PRO A 133 2.25 11.58 -14.89
CA PRO A 133 1.36 12.74 -14.82
C PRO A 133 1.81 13.77 -13.78
N GLN A 134 2.28 13.29 -12.62
CA GLN A 134 2.74 14.14 -11.52
C GLN A 134 3.95 15.01 -11.93
N MET A 135 4.92 14.41 -12.63
CA MET A 135 6.12 15.08 -13.13
C MET A 135 5.79 16.09 -14.24
N VAL A 136 4.93 15.70 -15.18
CA VAL A 136 4.52 16.55 -16.31
C VAL A 136 3.78 17.79 -15.82
N ILE A 137 2.82 17.62 -14.90
CA ILE A 137 2.09 18.75 -14.31
C ILE A 137 3.04 19.66 -13.54
N MET A 138 3.93 19.09 -12.72
CA MET A 138 4.90 19.86 -11.95
C MET A 138 5.79 20.72 -12.86
N GLY A 139 6.26 20.16 -13.98
CA GLY A 139 7.02 20.89 -14.99
C GLY A 139 6.19 21.95 -15.72
N TRP A 140 4.95 21.64 -16.08
CA TRP A 140 4.03 22.56 -16.74
C TRP A 140 3.73 23.80 -15.86
N ILE A 141 3.44 23.59 -14.57
CA ILE A 141 3.17 24.70 -13.63
C ILE A 141 4.42 25.54 -13.43
N ASN A 142 5.60 24.92 -13.35
CA ASN A 142 6.85 25.65 -13.21
C ASN A 142 7.18 26.48 -14.47
N PHE A 143 6.87 25.98 -15.67
CA PHE A 143 7.11 26.72 -16.92
C PHE A 143 6.14 27.90 -17.13
N PHE A 144 4.83 27.68 -16.95
CA PHE A 144 3.81 28.69 -17.25
C PHE A 144 3.50 29.65 -16.09
N PHE A 145 3.72 29.24 -14.84
CA PHE A 145 3.24 29.97 -13.67
C PHE A 145 4.33 30.25 -12.62
N GLN A 146 5.57 30.49 -13.01
CA GLN A 146 6.65 30.87 -12.07
C GLN A 146 6.77 32.38 -11.86
N GLY A 147 7.41 32.79 -10.76
CA GLY A 147 7.85 34.18 -10.56
C GLY A 147 6.87 35.09 -9.80
N PHE A 148 5.70 34.60 -9.37
CA PHE A 148 4.72 35.41 -8.67
C PHE A 148 4.08 34.71 -7.47
N VAL A 149 3.54 35.53 -6.56
CA VAL A 149 2.77 35.09 -5.39
C VAL A 149 1.31 34.88 -5.80
N LEU A 150 0.70 33.78 -5.37
CA LEU A 150 -0.65 33.41 -5.79
C LEU A 150 -1.71 33.69 -4.71
N ILE A 151 -1.48 33.22 -3.49
CA ILE A 151 -2.43 33.39 -2.38
C ILE A 151 -1.71 33.43 -1.03
N LYS A 152 -2.37 34.04 -0.04
CA LYS A 152 -1.98 34.01 1.37
C LYS A 152 -2.80 32.97 2.12
N LEU A 153 -2.13 32.05 2.80
CA LEU A 153 -2.81 31.06 3.64
C LEU A 153 -3.29 31.67 4.97
N PRO A 154 -4.45 31.23 5.49
CA PRO A 154 -5.05 31.79 6.72
C PRO A 154 -4.41 31.27 8.01
N PHE A 155 -3.50 30.30 7.93
CA PHE A 155 -2.80 29.72 9.09
C PHE A 155 -1.29 30.02 9.05
N PRO A 156 -0.62 30.14 10.21
CA PRO A 156 0.81 30.33 10.27
C PRO A 156 1.56 29.06 9.82
N LEU A 157 2.62 29.24 9.04
CA LEU A 157 3.50 28.17 8.56
C LEU A 157 4.89 28.32 9.18
N THR A 158 5.55 27.20 9.47
CA THR A 158 6.93 27.20 9.96
C THR A 158 7.91 27.49 8.82
N LEU A 159 9.07 28.06 9.17
CA LEU A 159 10.14 28.42 8.21
C LEU A 159 10.64 27.23 7.38
N GLY A 160 10.54 25.99 7.88
CA GLY A 160 10.93 24.79 7.15
C GLY A 160 10.13 24.55 5.87
N PHE A 161 8.87 25.03 5.81
CA PHE A 161 8.05 24.94 4.61
C PHE A 161 8.36 26.06 3.60
N LYS A 162 9.08 27.12 3.99
CA LYS A 162 9.31 28.31 3.17
C LYS A 162 9.98 27.98 1.84
N SER A 163 11.04 27.17 1.85
CA SER A 163 11.77 26.75 0.64
C SER A 163 10.91 25.95 -0.35
N MET A 164 9.88 25.25 0.16
CA MET A 164 8.94 24.49 -0.65
C MET A 164 7.78 25.36 -1.15
N MET A 165 7.24 26.22 -0.29
CA MET A 165 6.05 27.05 -0.55
C MET A 165 6.34 28.26 -1.43
N GLN A 166 7.57 28.78 -1.39
CA GLN A 166 8.01 29.96 -2.15
C GLN A 166 8.98 29.59 -3.28
N ARG A 167 9.05 28.32 -3.68
CA ARG A 167 9.87 27.90 -4.80
C ARG A 167 9.42 28.66 -6.06
N GLY A 168 10.38 29.38 -6.67
CA GLY A 168 10.14 30.25 -7.82
C GLY A 168 9.85 31.72 -7.47
N ILE A 169 10.02 32.14 -6.21
CA ILE A 169 9.92 33.54 -5.77
C ILE A 169 11.23 33.91 -5.08
N ASP A 170 11.89 34.97 -5.56
CA ASP A 170 13.24 35.34 -5.10
C ASP A 170 13.21 36.43 -4.01
N THR A 171 12.39 36.25 -2.97
CA THR A 171 12.27 37.20 -1.85
C THR A 171 12.49 36.55 -0.48
N GLN A 172 13.65 36.81 0.10
CA GLN A 172 14.10 36.15 1.34
C GLN A 172 13.34 36.58 2.60
N GLU A 173 12.76 37.78 2.62
CA GLU A 173 12.09 38.35 3.81
C GLU A 173 10.56 38.13 3.83
N MET A 174 10.01 37.43 2.84
CA MET A 174 8.56 37.24 2.74
C MET A 174 8.05 36.16 3.73
N ASP A 175 6.91 36.41 4.37
CA ASP A 175 6.26 35.45 5.29
C ASP A 175 5.91 34.14 4.56
N ALA A 176 6.14 32.99 5.20
CA ALA A 176 5.91 31.65 4.65
C ALA A 176 4.44 31.36 4.30
N ARG A 177 3.51 32.22 4.75
CA ARG A 177 2.08 32.17 4.39
C ARG A 177 1.80 32.57 2.94
N TRP A 178 2.74 33.27 2.29
CA TRP A 178 2.63 33.63 0.88
C TRP A 178 3.14 32.48 0.02
N VAL A 179 2.27 32.03 -0.87
CA VAL A 179 2.43 30.76 -1.56
C VAL A 179 2.56 30.97 -3.07
N SER A 180 3.51 30.26 -3.69
CA SER A 180 3.67 30.20 -5.15
C SER A 180 2.66 29.25 -5.80
N SER A 181 2.50 29.36 -7.12
CA SER A 181 1.68 28.45 -7.93
C SER A 181 2.02 26.97 -7.74
N LEU A 182 3.30 26.64 -7.60
CA LEU A 182 3.81 25.29 -7.41
C LEU A 182 3.33 24.67 -6.10
N SER A 183 3.25 25.50 -5.08
CA SER A 183 2.78 25.09 -3.78
C SER A 183 1.26 25.01 -3.73
N TRP A 184 0.55 25.89 -4.44
CA TRP A 184 -0.88 25.74 -4.66
C TRP A 184 -1.21 24.39 -5.33
N TYR A 185 -0.37 23.94 -6.26
CA TYR A 185 -0.46 22.60 -6.83
C TYR A 185 -0.29 21.50 -5.79
N PHE A 186 0.75 21.55 -4.95
CA PHE A 186 0.92 20.56 -3.88
C PHE A 186 -0.25 20.55 -2.90
N LEU A 187 -0.81 21.71 -2.57
CA LEU A 187 -2.02 21.78 -1.73
C LEU A 187 -3.21 21.10 -2.40
N ASN A 188 -3.43 21.32 -3.70
CA ASN A 188 -4.46 20.62 -4.45
C ASN A 188 -4.19 19.12 -4.55
N LEU A 189 -2.94 18.72 -4.73
CA LEU A 189 -2.55 17.30 -4.81
C LEU A 189 -3.03 16.51 -3.59
N PHE A 190 -2.82 17.05 -2.39
CA PHE A 190 -3.19 16.38 -1.15
C PHE A 190 -4.65 16.66 -0.74
N GLY A 191 -5.15 17.87 -1.04
CA GLY A 191 -6.48 18.31 -0.66
C GLY A 191 -7.62 17.72 -1.52
N LEU A 192 -7.36 17.45 -2.79
CA LEU A 192 -8.38 16.92 -3.71
C LEU A 192 -8.68 15.44 -3.52
N ASN A 193 -7.89 14.71 -2.71
CA ASN A 193 -8.16 13.29 -2.43
C ASN A 193 -9.55 13.05 -1.84
N GLY A 194 -10.02 13.93 -0.95
CA GLY A 194 -11.38 13.85 -0.42
C GLY A 194 -12.46 14.06 -1.48
N LEU A 195 -12.22 14.99 -2.41
CA LEU A 195 -13.11 15.24 -3.55
C LEU A 195 -13.13 14.05 -4.52
N PHE A 196 -11.97 13.48 -4.85
CA PHE A 196 -11.88 12.31 -5.72
C PHE A 196 -12.55 11.09 -5.09
N ARG A 197 -12.47 10.91 -3.76
CA ARG A 197 -13.23 9.85 -3.08
C ARG A 197 -14.74 10.03 -3.18
N LEU A 198 -15.22 11.27 -3.12
CA LEU A 198 -16.63 11.57 -3.30
C LEU A 198 -17.10 11.35 -4.75
N LEU A 199 -16.29 11.76 -5.73
CA LEU A 199 -16.68 11.76 -7.15
C LEU A 199 -16.44 10.40 -7.84
N LEU A 200 -15.39 9.66 -7.45
CA LEU A 200 -14.94 8.42 -8.09
C LEU A 200 -15.06 7.18 -7.17
N GLY A 201 -15.33 7.37 -5.88
CA GLY A 201 -15.38 6.30 -4.87
C GLY A 201 -14.02 5.98 -4.23
N ASN A 202 -14.02 4.95 -3.37
CA ASN A 202 -12.87 4.61 -2.51
C ASN A 202 -11.69 3.97 -3.26
N ASP A 203 -11.94 3.28 -4.37
CA ASP A 203 -10.91 2.64 -5.20
C ASP A 203 -10.48 3.52 -6.38
N ASN A 204 -10.44 4.84 -6.17
CA ASN A 204 -9.99 5.75 -7.20
C ASN A 204 -8.47 5.66 -7.38
N ALA A 205 -8.06 5.72 -8.65
CA ALA A 205 -6.66 5.77 -9.07
C ALA A 205 -6.17 7.22 -9.17
N ALA A 206 -6.96 8.19 -8.70
CA ALA A 206 -6.64 9.62 -8.66
C ALA A 206 -5.92 10.04 -7.36
N ASP A 207 -5.83 9.14 -6.37
CA ASP A 207 -5.19 9.38 -5.08
C ASP A 207 -3.65 9.37 -5.18
N SER A 208 -3.06 10.55 -5.33
CA SER A 208 -1.60 10.75 -5.39
C SER A 208 -0.87 10.42 -4.08
N SER A 209 -1.56 10.24 -2.95
CA SER A 209 -0.93 9.88 -1.67
C SER A 209 -0.48 8.42 -1.63
N ARG A 210 -1.22 7.53 -2.31
CA ARG A 210 -0.82 6.13 -2.54
C ARG A 210 0.44 6.06 -3.40
N ASP A 211 0.53 6.94 -4.40
CA ASP A 211 1.67 6.98 -5.31
C ASP A 211 2.96 7.37 -4.58
N MET A 212 2.88 8.34 -3.66
CA MET A 212 4.05 8.80 -2.90
C MET A 212 4.52 7.79 -1.84
N THR A 213 3.62 6.97 -1.30
CA THR A 213 3.97 5.82 -0.44
C THR A 213 4.54 4.65 -1.25
N SER A 214 4.17 4.53 -2.53
CA SER A 214 4.77 3.57 -3.48
C SER A 214 6.00 4.09 -4.22
N SER A 215 6.48 5.30 -3.88
CA SER A 215 7.65 5.93 -4.51
C SER A 215 8.88 5.00 -4.43
N PRO A 216 9.74 4.96 -5.47
CA PRO A 216 11.02 4.25 -5.45
C PRO A 216 11.87 4.55 -4.21
N PHE A 217 11.72 5.73 -3.61
CA PHE A 217 12.44 6.14 -2.40
C PHE A 217 11.88 5.51 -1.11
N ALA A 218 10.56 5.32 -1.03
CA ALA A 218 9.92 4.58 0.05
C ALA A 218 10.14 3.05 -0.13
N ASN A 219 10.13 2.57 -1.37
CA ASN A 219 10.52 1.21 -1.71
C ASN A 219 12.02 0.95 -1.51
N ALA A 220 12.90 1.96 -1.58
CA ALA A 220 14.32 1.79 -1.25
C ALA A 220 14.55 1.63 0.26
N ALA A 221 13.76 2.32 1.10
CA ALA A 221 13.78 2.12 2.55
C ALA A 221 13.12 0.78 2.96
N ALA A 222 12.10 0.33 2.22
CA ALA A 222 11.51 -1.00 2.39
C ALA A 222 12.28 -2.13 1.66
N ALA A 223 13.22 -1.82 0.75
CA ALA A 223 14.03 -2.80 0.04
C ALA A 223 15.11 -3.45 0.93
N GLN A 224 15.36 -2.91 2.12
CA GLN A 224 16.10 -3.63 3.17
C GLN A 224 15.26 -4.72 3.86
N SER A 225 13.95 -4.77 3.63
CA SER A 225 13.05 -5.83 4.10
C SER A 225 12.34 -6.52 2.92
N LYS A 226 13.11 -7.40 2.28
CA LYS A 226 12.71 -8.42 1.29
C LYS A 226 12.51 -7.91 -0.15
N PRO A 227 13.32 -8.38 -1.12
CA PRO A 227 13.05 -8.16 -2.52
C PRO A 227 11.78 -8.92 -2.91
N ALA A 228 10.86 -8.24 -3.59
CA ALA A 228 9.82 -8.87 -4.40
C ALA A 228 10.45 -9.53 -5.66
N GLY A 229 11.36 -10.47 -5.43
CA GLY A 229 11.80 -11.45 -6.41
C GLY A 229 10.83 -12.63 -6.46
N PRO A 230 11.09 -13.64 -7.32
CA PRO A 230 10.26 -14.83 -7.44
C PRO A 230 10.10 -15.44 -6.05
N GLN A 231 8.85 -15.58 -5.61
CA GLN A 231 8.56 -16.26 -4.35
C GLN A 231 8.93 -17.72 -4.51
N ASP A 232 10.09 -18.08 -3.99
CA ASP A 232 10.53 -19.47 -3.91
C ASP A 232 9.63 -20.20 -2.91
N PHE A 233 8.56 -20.82 -3.44
CA PHE A 233 7.54 -21.48 -2.65
C PHE A 233 8.11 -22.63 -1.82
N THR A 234 9.24 -23.22 -2.23
CA THR A 234 9.96 -24.23 -1.46
C THR A 234 10.45 -23.66 -0.12
N LYS A 235 11.09 -22.48 -0.15
CA LYS A 235 11.56 -21.80 1.06
C LYS A 235 10.40 -21.25 1.88
N ILE A 236 9.34 -20.78 1.23
CA ILE A 236 8.13 -20.31 1.92
C ILE A 236 7.46 -21.47 2.66
N PHE A 237 7.29 -22.64 2.03
CA PHE A 237 6.69 -23.81 2.67
C PHE A 237 7.56 -24.37 3.79
N ALA A 238 8.89 -24.35 3.66
CA ALA A 238 9.78 -24.71 4.75
C ALA A 238 9.63 -23.77 5.96
N ALA A 239 9.68 -22.45 5.72
CA ALA A 239 9.48 -21.46 6.77
C ALA A 239 8.08 -21.53 7.40
N GLU A 240 7.07 -21.82 6.58
CA GLU A 240 5.69 -21.91 7.04
C GLU A 240 5.43 -23.19 7.85
N LYS A 241 6.12 -24.28 7.54
CA LYS A 241 6.11 -25.50 8.36
C LYS A 241 6.58 -25.20 9.79
N ASP A 242 7.72 -24.52 9.92
CA ASP A 242 8.30 -24.17 11.23
C ASP A 242 7.41 -23.15 11.96
N ASN A 243 6.81 -22.20 11.24
CA ASN A 243 5.83 -21.27 11.80
C ASN A 243 4.55 -21.96 12.29
N LEU A 244 4.09 -23.01 11.60
CA LEU A 244 2.92 -23.79 12.00
C LEU A 244 3.19 -24.60 13.27
N GLU A 245 4.39 -25.17 13.41
CA GLU A 245 4.82 -25.86 14.62
C GLU A 245 4.83 -24.91 15.83
N LEU A 246 5.31 -23.67 15.65
CA LEU A 246 5.24 -22.64 16.68
C LEU A 246 3.79 -22.22 16.99
N ALA A 247 2.96 -22.08 15.96
CA ALA A 247 1.55 -21.70 16.12
C ALA A 247 0.72 -22.77 16.84
N GLU A 248 1.07 -24.05 16.69
CA GLU A 248 0.46 -25.15 17.45
C GLU A 248 0.77 -25.04 18.95
N GLY A 249 1.94 -24.56 19.33
CA GLY A 249 2.29 -24.28 20.73
C GLY A 249 1.53 -23.09 21.33
N LEU A 250 1.09 -22.15 20.50
CA LEU A 250 0.31 -20.95 20.89
C LEU A 250 -1.21 -21.15 20.73
N TYR A 251 -1.65 -22.37 20.46
CA TYR A 251 -3.04 -22.67 20.19
C TYR A 251 -3.90 -22.50 21.46
N VAL A 252 -4.92 -21.64 21.36
CA VAL A 252 -5.98 -21.51 22.37
C VAL A 252 -7.33 -21.60 21.69
N TRP A 253 -8.20 -22.47 22.20
CA TRP A 253 -9.53 -22.65 21.64
C TRP A 253 -10.46 -21.56 22.16
N SER A 254 -11.03 -20.76 21.27
CA SER A 254 -12.02 -19.75 21.68
C SER A 254 -13.27 -20.38 22.29
N GLY A 255 -13.55 -21.66 22.02
CA GLY A 255 -14.63 -22.41 22.62
C GLY A 255 -14.40 -22.78 24.10
N GLU A 256 -13.17 -22.66 24.59
CA GLU A 256 -12.84 -22.98 25.97
C GLU A 256 -13.48 -21.96 26.93
N HIS A 257 -14.24 -22.45 27.90
CA HIS A 257 -14.97 -21.64 28.89
C HIS A 257 -15.96 -20.61 28.28
N VAL A 258 -16.52 -20.87 27.09
CA VAL A 258 -17.56 -19.98 26.48
C VAL A 258 -18.78 -19.88 27.38
N GLU A 259 -19.19 -20.98 27.99
CA GLU A 259 -20.35 -21.08 28.87
C GLU A 259 -20.17 -20.19 30.09
N GLU A 260 -18.98 -20.20 30.69
CA GLU A 260 -18.65 -19.36 31.84
C GLU A 260 -18.61 -17.87 31.46
N ARG A 261 -18.00 -17.52 30.32
CA ARG A 261 -18.00 -16.13 29.82
C ARG A 261 -19.41 -15.63 29.51
N LEU A 262 -20.26 -16.50 28.95
CA LEU A 262 -21.66 -16.19 28.69
C LEU A 262 -22.42 -16.00 30.01
N LEU A 263 -22.33 -16.93 30.95
CA LEU A 263 -23.04 -16.86 32.23
C LEU A 263 -22.58 -15.67 33.09
N GLN A 264 -21.30 -15.27 33.01
CA GLN A 264 -20.80 -14.04 33.64
C GLN A 264 -21.36 -12.77 32.98
N ARG A 265 -21.48 -12.75 31.64
CA ARG A 265 -22.06 -11.60 30.91
C ARG A 265 -23.53 -11.38 31.27
N TRP A 266 -24.26 -12.46 31.53
CA TRP A 266 -25.67 -12.44 31.94
C TRP A 266 -25.89 -12.43 33.45
N GLY A 267 -24.83 -12.26 34.26
CA GLY A 267 -24.91 -12.07 35.71
C GLY A 267 -25.31 -13.32 36.52
N LYS A 268 -25.28 -14.52 35.91
CA LYS A 268 -25.62 -15.79 36.56
C LYS A 268 -24.43 -16.43 37.31
N LEU A 269 -23.20 -15.96 37.06
CA LEU A 269 -21.98 -16.35 37.77
C LEU A 269 -21.19 -15.11 38.23
N PRO A 270 -20.49 -15.16 39.39
CA PRO A 270 -19.54 -14.14 39.78
C PRO A 270 -18.36 -14.08 38.78
N LYS A 271 -17.82 -12.88 38.55
CA LYS A 271 -16.66 -12.69 37.65
C LYS A 271 -15.45 -13.43 38.23
N SER A 272 -15.09 -14.57 37.65
CA SER A 272 -13.86 -15.28 38.00
C SER A 272 -12.63 -14.50 37.51
N LYS A 273 -11.58 -14.41 38.34
CA LYS A 273 -10.30 -13.76 38.02
C LYS A 273 -9.36 -14.65 37.20
N THR A 274 -9.85 -15.72 36.58
CA THR A 274 -9.02 -16.50 35.66
C THR A 274 -8.84 -15.68 34.39
N LYS A 275 -7.62 -15.18 34.15
CA LYS A 275 -7.22 -14.67 32.83
C LYS A 275 -7.34 -15.83 31.85
N ILE A 276 -8.47 -15.90 31.15
CA ILE A 276 -8.61 -16.74 29.97
C ILE A 276 -7.77 -16.04 28.91
N ALA A 277 -6.71 -16.72 28.47
CA ALA A 277 -5.77 -16.23 27.45
C ALA A 277 -6.47 -15.98 26.10
#